data_AF-A0A846D2X7-F1
#
_entry.id   AF-A0A846D2X7-F1
#
_cell.length_a   1.000
_cell.length_b   1.000
_cell.length_c   1.000
_cell.angle_alpha   90.00
_cell.angle_beta   90.00
_cell.angle_gamma   90.00
#
_symmetry.space_group_name_H-M   'P 1'
#
loop_
_entity.id
_entity.type
_entity.pdbx_description
1 polymer ?
#
loop_
_entity_poly.entity_id
_entity_poly.type
_entity_poly.pdbx_seq_one_letter_code
_entity_poly.pdbx_strand_id
1 'polypeptide(L)'
;MGDKQTVLMFEKEDDATRFALLLEAQDFPTPTVEAIDLEEIEEFCQSAGYESELVSEGMLAMPPETNLEKTDWQPDLKKTEEPDLKKTEESEISDLDRIRRQLENLL
;
A
#
# COMPACT_ATOMS: atom_id res chain seq x y z
N MET A 1 1.66 -24.31 2.86
CA MET A 1 2.54 -23.79 1.80
C MET A 1 3.35 -22.69 2.46
N GLY A 2 4.68 -22.76 2.41
CA GLY A 2 5.51 -21.76 3.08
C GLY A 2 5.28 -20.40 2.44
N ASP A 3 5.18 -19.37 3.27
CA ASP A 3 5.07 -17.97 2.86
C ASP A 3 6.38 -17.58 2.15
N LYS A 4 6.44 -17.78 0.84
CA LYS A 4 7.57 -17.36 0.02
C LYS A 4 7.44 -15.87 -0.23
N GLN A 5 8.44 -15.11 0.22
CA GLN A 5 8.53 -13.68 -0.01
C GLN A 5 9.38 -13.46 -1.26
N THR A 6 8.75 -12.92 -2.31
CA THR A 6 9.38 -12.66 -3.60
C THR A 6 9.48 -11.17 -3.84
N VAL A 7 10.67 -10.70 -4.22
CA VAL A 7 10.92 -9.34 -4.69
C VAL A 7 10.74 -9.32 -6.21
N LEU A 8 9.74 -8.56 -6.66
CA LEU A 8 9.43 -8.40 -8.07
C LEU A 8 10.16 -7.17 -8.62
N MET A 9 10.94 -7.37 -9.69
CA MET A 9 11.70 -6.32 -10.38
C MET A 9 11.15 -6.15 -11.79
N PHE A 10 11.23 -4.94 -12.34
CA PHE A 10 10.73 -4.63 -13.67
C PHE A 10 11.85 -4.07 -14.55
N GLU A 11 11.99 -4.61 -15.76
CA GLU A 11 12.94 -4.10 -16.75
C GLU A 11 12.55 -2.71 -17.28
N LYS A 12 11.25 -2.37 -17.24
CA LYS A 12 10.69 -1.11 -17.72
C LYS A 12 9.94 -0.37 -16.62
N GLU A 13 10.21 0.93 -16.50
CA GLU A 13 9.52 1.83 -15.57
C GLU A 13 8.00 1.87 -15.81
N ASP A 14 7.55 1.84 -17.07
CA ASP A 14 6.12 1.82 -17.42
C ASP A 14 5.41 0.58 -16.87
N ASP A 15 6.07 -0.59 -16.87
CA ASP A 15 5.50 -1.83 -16.34
C ASP A 15 5.42 -1.79 -14.80
N ALA A 16 6.44 -1.23 -14.13
CA ALA A 16 6.42 -1.00 -12.69
C ALA A 16 5.30 -0.02 -12.27
N THR A 17 5.15 1.08 -13.02
CA THR A 17 4.11 2.09 -12.79
C THR A 17 2.72 1.49 -12.98
N ARG A 18 2.53 0.66 -14.01
CA ARG A 18 1.27 -0.05 -14.21
C ARG A 18 0.97 -0.99 -13.05
N PHE A 19 1.96 -1.72 -12.56
CA PHE A 19 1.80 -2.64 -11.44
C PHE A 19 1.47 -1.89 -10.13
N ALA A 20 2.05 -0.71 -9.91
CA ALA A 20 1.73 0.16 -8.78
C ALA A 20 0.23 0.52 -8.71
N LEU A 21 -0.39 0.80 -9.86
CA LEU A 21 -1.83 1.07 -9.94
C LEU A 21 -2.67 -0.16 -9.58
N LEU A 22 -2.21 -1.36 -9.94
CA LEU A 22 -2.89 -2.61 -9.59
C LEU A 22 -2.80 -2.93 -8.10
N LEU A 23 -1.70 -2.53 -7.45
CA LEU A 23 -1.53 -2.63 -6.01
C LEU A 23 -2.49 -1.68 -5.28
N GLU A 24 -2.53 -0.41 -5.67
CA GLU A 24 -3.44 0.58 -5.09
C GLU A 24 -4.91 0.16 -5.22
N ALA A 25 -5.31 -0.39 -6.37
CA ALA A 25 -6.66 -0.88 -6.60
C ALA A 25 -7.06 -2.07 -5.69
N GLN A 26 -6.10 -2.74 -5.06
CA GLN A 26 -6.30 -3.85 -4.13
C GLN A 26 -5.98 -3.45 -2.68
N ASP A 27 -6.09 -2.16 -2.35
CA ASP A 27 -5.85 -1.61 -1.02
C ASP A 27 -4.43 -1.90 -0.46
N PHE A 28 -3.44 -2.10 -1.34
CA PHE A 28 -2.04 -2.09 -0.93
C PHE A 28 -1.52 -0.65 -0.80
N PRO A 29 -0.49 -0.41 0.03
CA PRO A 29 0.19 0.88 0.08
C PRO A 29 0.68 1.30 -1.31
N THR A 30 0.52 2.58 -1.66
CA THR A 30 1.00 3.13 -2.94
C THR A 30 2.53 3.01 -3.01
N PRO A 31 3.08 2.19 -3.92
CA PRO A 31 4.52 2.05 -4.05
C PRO A 31 5.12 3.23 -4.83
N THR A 32 6.41 3.46 -4.64
CA THR A 32 7.19 4.42 -5.44
C THR A 32 8.12 3.64 -6.36
N VAL A 33 8.16 4.00 -7.64
CA VAL A 33 9.08 3.38 -8.60
C VAL A 33 10.47 3.98 -8.42
N GLU A 34 11.46 3.11 -8.21
CA GLU A 34 12.86 3.50 -8.03
C GLU A 34 13.76 2.59 -8.88
N ALA A 35 14.75 3.18 -9.55
CA ALA A 35 15.70 2.45 -10.35
C ALA A 35 16.86 1.97 -9.47
N ILE A 36 17.05 0.66 -9.40
CA ILE A 36 18.09 0.00 -8.61
C ILE A 36 18.77 -1.03 -9.51
N ASP A 37 20.08 -1.23 -9.34
CA ASP A 37 20.84 -2.22 -10.11
C ASP A 37 20.37 -3.64 -9.78
N LEU A 38 20.19 -4.47 -10.81
CA LEU A 38 19.67 -5.84 -10.65
C LEU A 38 20.56 -6.70 -9.76
N GLU A 39 21.89 -6.61 -9.94
CA GLU A 39 22.86 -7.36 -9.14
C GLU A 39 22.75 -7.00 -7.64
N GLU A 40 22.50 -5.73 -7.32
CA GLU A 40 22.31 -5.27 -5.94
C GLU A 40 21.05 -5.88 -5.31
N ILE A 41 19.94 -5.93 -6.05
CA ILE A 41 18.69 -6.54 -5.56
C ILE A 41 18.86 -8.06 -5.38
N GLU A 42 19.52 -8.73 -6.33
CA GLU A 42 19.76 -10.17 -6.24
C GLU A 42 20.65 -10.53 -5.05
N GLU A 43 21.73 -9.79 -4.83
CA GLU A 43 22.60 -9.94 -3.64
C GLU A 43 21.82 -9.73 -2.35
N PHE A 44 20.99 -8.67 -2.29
CA PHE A 44 20.12 -8.41 -1.15
C PHE A 44 19.17 -9.59 -0.89
N CYS A 45 18.46 -10.06 -1.91
CA CYS A 45 17.51 -11.17 -1.79
C CYS A 45 18.20 -12.45 -1.31
N GLN A 46 19.37 -12.77 -1.87
CA GLN A 46 20.14 -13.95 -1.46
C GLN A 46 20.59 -13.85 0.01
N SER A 47 20.99 -12.66 0.47
CA SER A 47 21.43 -12.44 1.85
C SER A 47 20.27 -12.51 2.85
N ALA A 48 19.07 -12.08 2.46
CA ALA A 48 17.88 -12.02 3.31
C ALA A 48 17.02 -13.30 3.24
N GLY A 49 17.26 -14.17 2.26
CA GLY A 49 16.47 -15.38 2.03
C GLY A 49 15.19 -15.16 1.24
N TYR A 50 15.12 -14.08 0.44
CA TYR A 50 14.03 -13.79 -0.47
C TYR A 50 14.27 -14.41 -1.85
N GLU A 51 13.18 -14.70 -2.56
CA GLU A 51 13.24 -15.01 -3.99
C GLU A 51 13.20 -13.70 -4.79
N SER A 52 13.89 -13.64 -5.92
CA SER A 52 13.85 -12.49 -6.83
C SER A 52 13.28 -12.92 -8.19
N GLU A 53 12.43 -12.08 -8.78
CA GLU A 53 11.83 -12.33 -10.10
C GLU A 53 11.91 -11.07 -10.96
N LEU A 54 12.46 -11.21 -12.17
CA LEU A 54 12.53 -10.13 -13.16
C LEU A 54 11.39 -10.23 -14.16
N VAL A 55 10.58 -9.18 -14.24
CA VAL A 55 9.54 -8.99 -15.25
C VAL A 55 10.15 -8.29 -16.47
N SER A 56 10.28 -9.03 -17.56
CA SER A 56 10.77 -8.48 -18.83
C SER A 56 9.76 -7.51 -19.47
N GLU A 57 10.24 -6.64 -20.36
CA GLU A 57 9.41 -5.67 -21.09
C GLU A 57 8.15 -6.30 -21.70
N GLY A 58 6.99 -5.74 -21.36
CA GLY A 58 5.70 -6.16 -21.91
C GLY A 58 5.11 -7.43 -21.29
N MET A 59 5.80 -8.04 -20.31
CA MET A 59 5.24 -9.11 -19.49
C MET A 59 4.29 -8.52 -18.44
N LEU A 60 3.18 -9.23 -18.17
CA LEU A 60 2.18 -8.79 -17.21
C LEU A 60 2.30 -9.61 -15.92
N ALA A 61 2.71 -8.96 -14.84
CA ALA A 61 2.64 -9.50 -13.49
C ALA A 61 1.30 -9.15 -12.84
N MET A 62 0.74 -10.07 -12.06
CA MET A 62 -0.48 -9.88 -11.28
C MET A 62 -0.13 -9.75 -9.80
N PRO A 63 -0.68 -8.76 -9.06
CA PRO A 63 -0.42 -8.67 -7.63
C PRO A 63 -1.10 -9.81 -6.87
N PRO A 64 -0.66 -10.07 -5.62
CA PRO A 64 -1.36 -10.99 -4.73
C PRO A 64 -2.79 -10.54 -4.48
N GLU A 65 -3.72 -11.50 -4.38
CA GLU A 65 -5.15 -11.21 -4.17
C GLU A 65 -5.49 -10.75 -2.75
N THR A 66 -4.54 -10.86 -1.80
CA THR A 66 -4.79 -10.56 -0.38
C THR A 66 -3.65 -9.72 0.18
N ASN A 67 -3.99 -8.53 0.65
CA ASN A 67 -3.09 -7.70 1.45
C ASN A 67 -3.11 -8.14 2.92
N LEU A 68 -1.95 -8.09 3.59
CA LEU A 68 -1.83 -8.37 5.02
C LEU A 68 -2.02 -7.08 5.82
N GLU A 69 -2.92 -7.09 6.80
CA GLU A 69 -3.22 -5.91 7.64
C GLU A 69 -2.02 -5.47 8.50
N LYS A 70 -1.11 -6.40 8.83
CA LYS A 70 0.09 -6.15 9.64
C LYS A 70 1.28 -6.82 9.00
N THR A 71 2.34 -6.05 8.86
CA THR A 71 3.62 -6.52 8.32
C THR A 71 4.74 -6.21 9.30
N ASP A 72 5.75 -7.07 9.37
CA ASP A 72 6.86 -6.92 10.31
C ASP A 72 7.74 -5.69 10.03
N TRP A 73 7.65 -5.13 8.82
CA TRP A 73 8.41 -3.96 8.37
C TRP A 73 7.74 -2.62 8.71
N GLN A 74 6.58 -2.61 9.37
CA GLN A 74 5.89 -1.40 9.84
C GLN A 74 6.21 -1.14 11.33
N PRO A 75 7.32 -0.43 11.65
CA PRO A 75 7.69 -0.16 13.06
C PRO A 75 6.71 0.76 13.79
N ASP A 76 5.89 1.52 13.07
CA ASP A 76 4.97 2.53 13.61
C ASP A 76 3.51 2.07 13.76
N LEU A 77 3.18 0.80 13.45
CA LEU A 77 1.97 0.19 14.00
C LEU A 77 2.22 -0.13 15.48
N LYS A 78 2.42 0.91 16.30
CA LYS A 78 2.08 0.84 17.71
C LYS A 78 0.70 0.21 17.77
N LYS A 79 0.58 -0.78 18.64
CA LYS A 79 -0.66 -1.41 19.08
C LYS A 79 -1.66 -0.33 19.48
N THR A 80 -2.30 0.30 18.51
CA THR A 80 -3.44 1.17 18.72
C THR A 80 -4.53 0.19 19.07
N GLU A 81 -4.76 0.09 20.38
CA GLU A 81 -6.04 -0.30 20.92
C GLU A 81 -7.11 0.24 19.98
N GLU A 82 -7.92 -0.67 19.45
CA GLU A 82 -9.03 -0.44 18.52
C GLU A 82 -9.58 0.99 18.68
N PRO A 83 -9.47 1.88 17.67
CA PRO A 83 -10.21 3.11 17.75
C PRO A 83 -11.69 2.70 17.71
N ASP A 84 -12.35 2.90 18.85
CA ASP A 84 -13.80 2.80 18.99
C ASP A 84 -14.43 3.69 17.89
N LEU A 85 -14.80 3.05 16.78
CA LEU A 85 -15.34 3.65 15.55
C LEU A 85 -16.67 4.42 15.79
N LYS A 86 -17.15 4.51 17.03
CA LYS A 86 -18.39 5.23 17.36
C LYS A 86 -18.19 6.70 17.72
N LYS A 87 -16.96 7.16 18.00
CA LYS A 87 -16.77 8.53 18.51
C LYS A 87 -16.56 9.61 17.44
N THR A 88 -16.11 9.22 16.25
CA THR A 88 -15.81 10.17 15.16
C THR A 88 -17.07 10.60 14.42
N GLU A 89 -18.02 9.68 14.20
CA GLU A 89 -19.24 9.96 13.44
C GLU A 89 -20.15 10.99 14.13
N GLU A 90 -20.33 10.92 15.45
CA GLU A 90 -21.16 11.89 16.20
C GLU A 90 -20.58 13.31 16.18
N SER A 91 -19.24 13.44 16.16
CA SER A 91 -18.57 14.74 16.16
C SER A 91 -18.72 15.43 14.81
N GLU A 92 -18.49 14.70 13.71
CA GLU A 92 -18.57 15.24 12.36
C GLU A 92 -20.01 15.59 11.93
N ILE A 93 -21.01 14.81 12.37
CA ILE A 93 -22.44 15.12 12.14
C ILE A 93 -22.84 16.41 12.88
N SER A 94 -22.36 16.61 14.11
CA SER A 94 -22.65 17.81 14.90
C SER A 94 -22.03 19.07 14.27
N ASP A 95 -20.85 18.96 13.69
CA ASP A 95 -20.19 20.08 13.01
C ASP A 95 -20.92 20.47 11.70
N LEU A 96 -21.41 19.49 10.93
CA LEU A 96 -22.24 19.76 9.74
C LEU A 96 -23.58 20.44 10.06
N ASP A 97 -24.27 20.03 11.14
CA ASP A 97 -25.55 20.64 11.54
C ASP A 97 -25.37 22.09 12.01
N ARG A 98 -24.25 22.37 12.69
CA ARG A 98 -23.89 23.73 13.12
C ARG A 98 -23.63 24.64 11.92
N ILE A 99 -22.90 24.16 10.91
CA ILE A 99 -22.64 24.92 9.68
C ILE A 99 -23.94 25.22 8.92
N ARG A 100 -24.85 24.23 8.85
CA ARG A 100 -26.15 24.38 8.18
C ARG A 100 -27.02 25.47 8.82
N ARG A 101 -27.11 25.49 10.15
CA ARG A 101 -27.90 26.52 10.89
C ARG A 101 -27.36 27.94 10.70
N GLN A 102 -26.04 28.10 10.56
CA GLN A 102 -25.43 29.42 10.32
C GLN A 102 -25.79 30.00 8.95
N LEU A 103 -26.00 29.14 7.95
CA LEU A 103 -26.40 29.54 6.59
C LEU A 103 -27.87 29.96 6.52
N GLU A 104 -28.74 29.36 7.34
CA GLU A 104 -30.19 29.69 7.39
C GLU A 104 -30.47 31.03 8.09
N ASN A 105 -29.55 31.55 8.91
CA ASN A 105 -29.70 32.83 9.62
C ASN A 105 -29.12 34.03 8.83
N LEU A 106 -28.77 33.84 7.56
CA LEU A 106 -28.19 34.84 6.66
C LEU A 106 -29.15 35.32 5.55
N LEU A 107 -30.43 34.92 5.62
CA LEU A 107 -31.49 35.30 4.67
C LEU A 107 -32.65 36.01 5.39
#